data_AF-A0AA40FMW3-F1
#
_entry.id   AF-A0AA40FMW3-F1
#
_cell.length_a   1.000
_cell.length_b   1.000
_cell.length_c   1.000
_cell.angle_alpha   90.00
_cell.angle_beta   90.00
_cell.angle_gamma   90.00
#
_symmetry.space_group_name_H-M   'P 1'
#
loop_
_entity.id
_entity.type
_entity.pdbx_description
1 polymer ?
#
loop_
_entity_poly.entity_id
_entity_poly.type
_entity_poly.pdbx_seq_one_letter_code
_entity_poly.pdbx_strand_id
1 'polypeptide(L)'
;MKDLMTLTQMTPNARRDVIRHFITEVQNNNVPREILAEWGLELESDVTEFTGRVFEPECIIFGNNARFTPSTERAADWSSAVVRNAPLRIPKLNHWYILYCQKDTRCVQEFVGMFKNVSKVIGMSIKEPQLVCLKDDRIETYVQALRKSIQQTVNLMVIVFPTNRTDRYSTVKRVCCVEMPVPSQVIMSRTISRGDRLKSITEKIALQINCKLGGALWALNIPMDNCMICGIDVYHAGSGQSMKGSVAGFVASLDKALTTWHNKVCIQGKHQEIVDMLQMCLISAIRAYYKHNKRYPDRIIIYRDGVGDGQLEVVLKYEIKQLLVSFKTVQENYEPTLTVIVVQKRINTRIFERSDTGVRNPPPGTIVDSYITKSDIYDFFLVSQNIRQGTVSPTRYIVIYDSKNMKPEHIQRLTYKLCHLYYNWSGTIKIPAPCQYAHKLVSLVGQNIQLEPHQSLADTLYYL
;
A
#
# COMPACT_ATOMS: atom_id res chain seq x y z
N MET A 1 -15.86 -16.88 0.41
CA MET A 1 -15.31 -15.61 0.95
C MET A 1 -16.38 -14.53 1.13
N LYS A 2 -17.16 -14.16 0.10
CA LYS A 2 -18.23 -13.15 0.27
C LYS A 2 -19.29 -13.55 1.31
N ASP A 3 -19.76 -14.80 1.26
CA ASP A 3 -20.76 -15.29 2.22
C ASP A 3 -20.20 -15.34 3.65
N LEU A 4 -18.93 -15.77 3.78
CA LEU A 4 -18.19 -15.74 5.04
C LEU A 4 -18.05 -14.30 5.58
N MET A 5 -17.82 -13.30 4.72
CA MET A 5 -17.76 -11.90 5.13
C MET A 5 -19.11 -11.41 5.67
N THR A 6 -20.22 -11.76 5.02
CA THR A 6 -21.57 -11.41 5.51
C THR A 6 -21.83 -11.97 6.91
N LEU A 7 -21.34 -13.18 7.19
CA LEU A 7 -21.50 -13.83 8.51
C LEU A 7 -20.53 -13.32 9.58
N THR A 8 -19.35 -12.81 9.20
CA THR A 8 -18.28 -12.43 10.16
C THR A 8 -18.19 -10.93 10.41
N GLN A 9 -18.82 -10.10 9.57
CA GLN A 9 -18.83 -8.65 9.73
C GLN A 9 -19.85 -8.23 10.79
N MET A 10 -19.35 -7.93 11.98
CA MET A 10 -20.16 -7.39 13.08
C MET A 10 -20.06 -5.86 13.14
N THR A 11 -21.20 -5.20 13.42
CA THR A 11 -21.23 -3.77 13.76
C THR A 11 -20.49 -3.52 15.08
N PRO A 12 -20.08 -2.27 15.37
CA PRO A 12 -19.47 -1.92 16.65
C PRO A 12 -20.29 -2.37 17.87
N ASN A 13 -21.59 -2.08 17.88
CA ASN A 13 -22.51 -2.49 18.94
C ASN A 13 -22.56 -4.02 19.08
N ALA A 14 -22.83 -4.75 18.00
CA ALA A 14 -22.89 -6.21 18.04
C ALA A 14 -21.58 -6.84 18.54
N ARG A 15 -20.43 -6.24 18.21
CA ARG A 15 -19.13 -6.73 18.71
C ARG A 15 -18.95 -6.48 20.21
N ARG A 16 -19.37 -5.31 20.72
CA ARG A 16 -19.38 -5.03 22.17
C ARG A 16 -20.33 -5.99 22.89
N ASP A 17 -21.48 -6.29 22.32
CA ASP A 17 -22.46 -7.20 22.90
C ASP A 17 -21.92 -8.64 23.01
N VAL A 18 -21.13 -9.10 22.02
CA VAL A 18 -20.42 -10.39 22.13
C VAL A 18 -19.42 -10.39 23.30
N ILE A 19 -18.70 -9.29 23.52
CA ILE A 19 -17.76 -9.17 24.66
C ILE A 19 -18.52 -9.17 25.98
N ARG A 20 -19.60 -8.39 26.08
CA ARG A 20 -20.47 -8.35 27.27
C ARG A 20 -21.09 -9.70 27.57
N HIS A 21 -21.60 -10.39 26.55
CA HIS A 21 -22.17 -11.72 26.72
C HIS A 21 -21.13 -12.70 27.26
N PHE A 22 -19.89 -12.69 26.75
CA PHE A 22 -18.81 -13.50 27.31
C PHE A 22 -18.53 -13.17 28.78
N ILE A 23 -18.50 -11.89 29.16
CA ILE A 23 -18.32 -11.46 30.55
C ILE A 23 -19.47 -11.97 31.42
N THR A 24 -20.72 -11.82 30.97
CA THR A 24 -21.92 -12.31 31.66
C THR A 24 -21.86 -13.83 31.88
N GLU A 25 -21.44 -14.61 30.87
CA GLU A 25 -21.28 -16.07 31.00
C GLU A 25 -20.23 -16.45 32.04
N VAL A 26 -19.11 -15.72 32.09
CA VAL A 26 -18.07 -15.93 33.11
C VAL A 26 -18.58 -15.58 34.51
N GLN A 27 -19.32 -14.48 34.66
CA GLN A 27 -19.83 -14.02 35.96
C GLN A 27 -20.98 -14.91 36.49
N ASN A 28 -21.79 -15.47 35.61
CA ASN A 28 -22.91 -16.36 35.96
C ASN A 28 -22.48 -17.81 36.24
N ASN A 29 -21.25 -18.19 35.86
CA ASN A 29 -20.72 -19.52 36.13
C ASN A 29 -19.84 -19.50 37.39
N ASN A 30 -20.21 -20.30 38.38
CA ASN A 30 -19.50 -20.35 39.66
C ASN A 30 -18.03 -20.76 39.50
N VAL A 31 -17.71 -21.69 38.58
CA VAL A 31 -16.35 -22.23 38.42
C VAL A 31 -15.32 -21.16 38.02
N PRO A 32 -15.45 -20.46 36.87
CA PRO A 32 -14.46 -19.44 36.50
C PRO A 32 -14.49 -18.23 37.45
N ARG A 33 -15.64 -17.90 38.04
CA ARG A 33 -15.75 -16.81 39.03
C ARG A 33 -14.96 -17.12 40.30
N GLU A 34 -15.08 -18.32 40.85
CA GLU A 34 -14.33 -18.76 42.02
C GLU A 34 -12.83 -18.80 41.72
N ILE A 35 -12.42 -19.34 40.56
CA ILE A 35 -11.01 -19.32 40.13
C ILE A 35 -10.46 -17.88 40.09
N LEU A 36 -11.19 -16.91 39.55
CA LEU A 36 -10.73 -15.52 39.54
C LEU A 36 -10.65 -14.93 40.96
N ALA A 37 -11.68 -15.17 41.78
CA ALA A 37 -11.76 -14.66 43.14
C ALA A 37 -10.66 -15.22 44.07
N GLU A 38 -10.27 -16.49 43.91
CA GLU A 38 -9.15 -17.09 44.64
C GLU A 38 -7.82 -16.36 44.39
N TRP A 39 -7.65 -15.76 43.22
CA TRP A 39 -6.51 -14.93 42.85
C TRP A 39 -6.72 -13.44 43.17
N GLY A 40 -7.85 -13.06 43.78
CA GLY A 40 -8.22 -11.67 44.04
C GLY A 40 -8.52 -10.87 42.78
N LEU A 41 -8.93 -11.54 41.69
CA LEU A 41 -9.22 -10.93 40.39
C LEU A 41 -10.72 -10.89 40.13
N GLU A 42 -11.15 -9.86 39.39
CA GLU A 42 -12.50 -9.74 38.86
C GLU A 42 -12.47 -9.18 37.44
N LEU A 43 -13.52 -9.46 36.67
CA LEU A 43 -13.70 -8.89 35.33
C LEU A 43 -14.63 -7.69 35.41
N GLU A 44 -14.22 -6.56 34.83
CA GLU A 44 -15.12 -5.43 34.60
C GLU A 44 -16.32 -5.84 33.73
N SER A 45 -17.46 -5.19 33.98
CA SER A 45 -18.75 -5.51 33.31
C SER A 45 -18.81 -5.13 31.82
N ASP A 46 -17.83 -4.37 31.31
CA ASP A 46 -17.83 -3.84 29.96
C ASP A 46 -16.41 -3.55 29.45
N VAL A 47 -16.32 -3.06 28.22
CA VAL A 47 -15.06 -2.56 27.65
C VAL A 47 -14.55 -1.34 28.42
N THR A 48 -13.24 -1.30 28.65
CA THR A 48 -12.56 -0.18 29.32
C THR A 48 -12.72 1.14 28.55
N GLU A 49 -13.03 2.22 29.27
CA GLU A 49 -13.14 3.57 28.73
C GLU A 49 -11.84 4.36 28.92
N PHE A 50 -11.43 5.11 27.89
CA PHE A 50 -10.27 5.99 27.93
C PHE A 50 -10.42 7.10 26.89
N THR A 51 -9.57 8.12 26.98
CA THR A 51 -9.58 9.25 26.04
C THR A 51 -8.54 9.05 24.94
N GLY A 52 -8.98 9.08 23.68
CA GLY A 52 -8.12 9.16 22.50
C GLY A 52 -8.05 10.57 21.93
N ARG A 53 -7.22 10.76 20.91
CA ARG A 53 -7.12 12.03 20.15
C ARG A 53 -7.54 11.79 18.71
N VAL A 54 -8.09 12.79 18.03
CA VAL A 54 -8.42 12.72 16.60
C VAL A 54 -7.66 13.82 15.87
N PHE A 55 -6.93 13.47 14.81
CA PHE A 55 -6.30 14.46 13.95
C PHE A 55 -7.30 15.13 13.02
N GLU A 56 -7.03 16.40 12.73
CA GLU A 56 -7.76 17.14 11.70
C GLU A 56 -7.55 16.55 10.31
N PRO A 57 -8.54 16.70 9.39
CA PRO A 57 -8.39 16.29 8.00
C PRO A 57 -7.19 16.97 7.32
N GLU A 58 -6.46 16.20 6.51
CA GLU A 58 -5.29 16.68 5.80
C GLU A 58 -5.65 17.39 4.48
N CYS A 59 -4.90 18.43 4.14
CA CYS A 59 -5.07 19.16 2.88
C CYS A 59 -4.34 18.45 1.73
N ILE A 60 -5.10 17.95 0.75
CA ILE A 60 -4.60 17.32 -0.46
C ILE A 60 -4.22 18.38 -1.50
N ILE A 61 -3.03 18.26 -2.09
CA ILE A 61 -2.49 19.19 -3.07
C ILE A 61 -2.43 18.50 -4.44
N PHE A 62 -3.00 19.14 -5.45
CA PHE A 62 -3.04 18.69 -6.85
C PHE A 62 -2.18 19.60 -7.75
N GLY A 63 -2.13 19.29 -9.05
CA GLY A 63 -1.52 20.13 -10.06
C GLY A 63 -2.09 21.55 -10.06
N ASN A 64 -1.29 22.51 -10.56
CA ASN A 64 -1.62 23.95 -10.53
C ASN A 64 -1.87 24.49 -9.11
N ASN A 65 -1.31 23.86 -8.08
CA ASN A 65 -1.48 24.22 -6.66
C ASN A 65 -2.94 24.22 -6.20
N ALA A 66 -3.82 23.47 -6.88
CA ALA A 66 -5.20 23.26 -6.41
C ALA A 66 -5.19 22.49 -5.09
N ARG A 67 -6.03 22.91 -4.15
CA ARG A 67 -6.08 22.36 -2.79
C ARG A 67 -7.47 21.84 -2.48
N PHE A 68 -7.54 20.72 -1.77
CA PHE A 68 -8.78 20.13 -1.31
C PHE A 68 -8.60 19.58 0.10
N THR A 69 -9.43 20.04 1.04
CA THR A 69 -9.49 19.49 2.39
C THR A 69 -10.84 18.80 2.54
N PRO A 70 -10.89 17.48 2.80
CA PRO A 70 -12.13 16.78 3.08
C PRO A 70 -12.83 17.36 4.33
N SER A 71 -14.17 17.32 4.37
CA SER A 71 -14.91 17.67 5.59
C SER A 71 -14.67 16.62 6.68
N THR A 72 -14.86 17.00 7.95
CA THR A 72 -14.76 16.07 9.09
C THR A 72 -15.69 14.86 8.96
N GLU A 73 -16.90 15.05 8.43
CA GLU A 73 -17.87 13.97 8.17
C GLU A 73 -17.43 12.98 7.08
N ARG A 74 -16.56 13.42 6.15
CA ARG A 74 -16.02 12.60 5.05
C ARG A 74 -14.51 12.72 4.98
N ALA A 75 -13.83 12.69 6.13
CA ALA A 75 -12.41 13.01 6.27
C ALA A 75 -11.45 12.17 5.40
N ALA A 76 -11.93 11.02 4.88
CA ALA A 76 -11.14 10.00 4.22
C ALA A 76 -11.54 9.70 2.76
N ASP A 77 -12.24 10.61 2.06
CA ASP A 77 -12.61 10.43 0.65
C ASP A 77 -12.44 11.73 -0.15
N TRP A 78 -11.61 11.69 -1.20
CA TRP A 78 -11.41 12.80 -2.14
C TRP A 78 -11.58 12.34 -3.60
N SER A 79 -12.34 11.27 -3.84
CA SER A 79 -12.54 10.66 -5.16
C SER A 79 -13.04 11.65 -6.22
N SER A 80 -13.95 12.55 -5.84
CA SER A 80 -14.45 13.61 -6.73
C SER A 80 -13.38 14.66 -7.06
N ALA A 81 -12.51 14.99 -6.11
CA ALA A 81 -11.45 15.97 -6.28
C ALA A 81 -10.34 15.45 -7.21
N VAL A 82 -10.00 14.16 -7.14
CA VAL A 82 -8.98 13.56 -8.02
C VAL A 82 -9.34 13.67 -9.50
N VAL A 83 -10.63 13.52 -9.84
CA VAL A 83 -11.09 13.55 -11.24
C VAL A 83 -11.27 14.98 -11.76
N ARG A 84 -11.53 15.94 -10.87
CA ARG A 84 -11.77 17.35 -11.23
C ARG A 84 -10.49 18.18 -11.34
N ASN A 85 -9.42 17.78 -10.66
CA ASN A 85 -8.15 18.50 -10.63
C ASN A 85 -7.10 17.78 -11.47
N ALA A 86 -6.19 18.55 -12.08
CA ALA A 86 -5.07 17.98 -12.81
C ALA A 86 -4.09 17.27 -11.84
N PRO A 87 -3.51 16.12 -12.21
CA PRO A 87 -2.43 15.49 -11.45
C PRO A 87 -1.21 16.42 -11.26
N LEU A 88 -0.46 16.21 -10.18
CA LEU A 88 0.80 16.94 -9.94
C LEU A 88 1.85 16.73 -11.03
N ARG A 89 1.97 15.50 -11.53
CA ARG A 89 2.92 15.14 -12.57
C ARG A 89 2.27 14.18 -13.56
N ILE A 90 2.33 14.57 -14.84
CA ILE A 90 1.72 13.86 -15.96
C ILE A 90 2.82 13.47 -16.96
N PRO A 91 3.22 12.19 -17.01
CA PRO A 91 4.11 11.68 -18.05
C PRO A 91 3.42 11.68 -19.42
N LYS A 92 4.20 11.87 -20.49
CA LYS A 92 3.70 11.77 -21.86
C LYS A 92 3.44 10.30 -22.22
N LEU A 93 2.28 10.02 -22.83
CA LEU A 93 1.95 8.69 -23.35
C LEU A 93 1.91 8.75 -24.89
N ASN A 94 3.07 8.53 -25.50
CA ASN A 94 3.27 8.73 -26.94
C ASN A 94 3.19 7.41 -27.73
N HIS A 95 3.85 6.37 -27.24
CA HIS A 95 3.93 5.08 -27.93
C HIS A 95 3.41 3.99 -27.00
N TRP A 96 2.20 3.51 -27.27
CA TRP A 96 1.56 2.50 -26.44
C TRP A 96 0.61 1.65 -27.25
N TYR A 97 0.37 0.43 -26.76
CA TYR A 97 -0.38 -0.59 -27.46
C TYR A 97 -1.56 -1.07 -26.64
N ILE A 98 -2.60 -1.53 -27.33
CA ILE A 98 -3.71 -2.28 -26.74
C ILE A 98 -3.80 -3.63 -27.45
N LEU A 99 -3.51 -4.70 -26.72
CA LEU A 99 -3.69 -6.09 -27.17
C LEU A 99 -5.05 -6.60 -26.70
N TYR A 100 -5.84 -7.17 -27.60
CA TYR A 100 -7.18 -7.68 -27.28
C TYR A 100 -7.59 -8.79 -28.26
N CYS A 101 -8.53 -9.64 -27.86
CA CYS A 101 -9.08 -10.68 -28.75
C CYS A 101 -10.16 -10.09 -29.67
N GLN A 102 -10.30 -10.64 -30.89
CA GLN A 102 -11.26 -10.15 -31.90
C GLN A 102 -12.70 -9.96 -31.38
N LYS A 103 -13.17 -10.86 -30.50
CA LYS A 103 -14.51 -10.76 -29.88
C LYS A 103 -14.71 -9.53 -28.98
N ASP A 104 -13.64 -8.93 -28.46
CA ASP A 104 -13.66 -7.77 -27.58
C ASP A 104 -13.49 -6.44 -28.35
N THR A 105 -13.45 -6.46 -29.69
CA THR A 105 -13.21 -5.27 -30.53
C THR A 105 -14.12 -4.09 -30.16
N ARG A 106 -15.43 -4.35 -30.02
CA ARG A 106 -16.42 -3.30 -29.73
C ARG A 106 -16.15 -2.61 -28.38
N CYS A 107 -15.97 -3.38 -27.31
CA CYS A 107 -15.77 -2.79 -25.98
C CYS A 107 -14.40 -2.09 -25.87
N VAL A 108 -13.39 -2.56 -26.61
CA VAL A 108 -12.08 -1.89 -26.70
C VAL A 108 -12.20 -0.54 -27.42
N GLN A 109 -12.95 -0.47 -28.53
CA GLN A 109 -13.18 0.79 -29.24
C GLN A 109 -13.94 1.80 -28.37
N GLU A 110 -15.00 1.36 -27.68
CA GLU A 110 -15.75 2.19 -26.72
C GLU A 110 -14.84 2.68 -25.57
N PHE A 111 -13.99 1.79 -25.03
CA PHE A 111 -13.00 2.14 -24.02
C PHE A 111 -11.98 3.17 -24.53
N VAL A 112 -11.42 3.00 -25.73
CA VAL A 112 -10.47 3.96 -26.31
C VAL A 112 -11.11 5.33 -26.49
N GLY A 113 -12.35 5.39 -27.00
CA GLY A 113 -13.11 6.64 -27.11
C GLY A 113 -13.30 7.32 -25.76
N MET A 114 -13.74 6.56 -24.74
CA MET A 114 -13.90 7.08 -23.38
C MET A 114 -12.55 7.52 -22.77
N PHE A 115 -11.49 6.75 -23.00
CA PHE A 115 -10.16 7.01 -22.46
C PHE A 115 -9.60 8.33 -23.00
N LYS A 116 -9.79 8.63 -24.28
CA LYS A 116 -9.44 9.95 -24.84
C LYS A 116 -10.20 11.09 -24.17
N ASN A 117 -11.51 10.93 -23.95
CA ASN A 117 -12.33 11.96 -23.34
C ASN A 117 -11.91 12.24 -21.89
N VAL A 118 -11.75 11.18 -21.10
CA VAL A 118 -11.28 11.27 -19.71
C VAL A 118 -9.88 11.88 -19.63
N SER A 119 -8.98 11.46 -20.52
CA SER A 119 -7.60 11.95 -20.54
C SER A 119 -7.52 13.44 -20.84
N LYS A 120 -8.38 13.97 -21.71
CA LYS A 120 -8.50 15.42 -21.94
C LYS A 120 -8.93 16.17 -20.68
N VAL A 121 -9.90 15.64 -19.94
CA VAL A 121 -10.41 16.26 -18.69
C VAL A 121 -9.32 16.27 -17.61
N ILE A 122 -8.58 15.18 -17.46
CA ILE A 122 -7.49 15.04 -16.48
C ILE A 122 -6.26 15.88 -16.88
N GLY A 123 -6.13 16.23 -18.17
CA GLY A 123 -4.96 16.94 -18.71
C GLY A 123 -3.82 16.02 -19.16
N MET A 124 -4.09 14.73 -19.39
CA MET A 124 -3.13 13.78 -19.91
C MET A 124 -2.91 13.97 -21.42
N SER A 125 -1.66 14.22 -21.82
CA SER A 125 -1.26 14.25 -23.23
C SER A 125 -1.03 12.84 -23.76
N ILE A 126 -2.03 12.30 -24.48
CA ILE A 126 -2.03 10.92 -24.97
C ILE A 126 -2.14 10.90 -26.51
N LYS A 127 -1.25 10.14 -27.15
CA LYS A 127 -1.31 9.82 -28.59
C LYS A 127 -2.20 8.61 -28.85
N GLU A 128 -2.59 8.41 -30.10
CA GLU A 128 -3.43 7.28 -30.50
C GLU A 128 -2.74 5.93 -30.17
N PRO A 129 -3.42 4.98 -29.50
CA PRO A 129 -2.85 3.66 -29.23
C PRO A 129 -2.73 2.84 -30.53
N GLN A 130 -1.69 2.01 -30.61
CA GLN A 130 -1.62 0.97 -31.62
C GLN A 130 -2.45 -0.25 -31.18
N LEU A 131 -3.48 -0.58 -31.97
CA LEU A 131 -4.39 -1.68 -31.69
C LEU A 131 -3.85 -2.98 -32.30
N VAL A 132 -3.70 -4.03 -31.47
CA VAL A 132 -3.24 -5.35 -31.89
C VAL A 132 -4.34 -6.36 -31.60
N CYS A 133 -5.06 -6.74 -32.65
CA CYS A 133 -6.12 -7.74 -32.59
C CYS A 133 -5.53 -9.15 -32.62
N LEU A 134 -5.92 -9.97 -31.64
CA LEU A 134 -5.49 -11.36 -31.49
C LEU A 134 -6.61 -12.31 -31.93
N LYS A 135 -6.22 -13.38 -32.63
CA LYS A 135 -7.12 -14.43 -33.13
C LYS A 135 -7.77 -15.26 -32.03
N ASP A 136 -7.08 -15.45 -30.91
CA ASP A 136 -7.51 -16.27 -29.79
C ASP A 136 -6.98 -15.68 -28.47
N ASP A 137 -7.31 -16.34 -27.36
CA ASP A 137 -6.93 -15.91 -26.02
C ASP A 137 -5.83 -16.80 -25.40
N ARG A 138 -5.10 -17.57 -26.23
CA ARG A 138 -4.00 -18.45 -25.81
C ARG A 138 -2.79 -17.65 -25.34
N ILE A 139 -2.06 -18.19 -24.37
CA ILE A 139 -0.92 -17.50 -23.74
C ILE A 139 0.17 -17.22 -24.77
N GLU A 140 0.47 -18.18 -25.64
CA GLU A 140 1.49 -18.11 -26.69
C GLU A 140 1.19 -16.94 -27.65
N THR A 141 -0.07 -16.77 -28.03
CA THR A 141 -0.53 -15.68 -28.89
C THR A 141 -0.27 -14.30 -28.24
N TYR A 142 -0.56 -14.14 -26.95
CA TYR A 142 -0.22 -12.92 -26.21
C TYR A 142 1.28 -12.68 -26.15
N VAL A 143 2.07 -13.70 -25.81
CA VAL A 143 3.53 -13.59 -25.67
C VAL A 143 4.18 -13.21 -27.00
N GLN A 144 3.78 -13.85 -28.11
CA GLN A 144 4.27 -13.52 -29.45
C GLN A 144 3.91 -12.08 -29.85
N ALA A 145 2.68 -11.65 -29.60
CA ALA A 145 2.25 -10.29 -29.88
C ALA A 145 3.01 -9.25 -29.03
N LEU A 146 3.23 -9.53 -27.74
CA LEU A 146 4.04 -8.69 -26.85
C LEU A 146 5.47 -8.55 -27.39
N ARG A 147 6.14 -9.67 -27.70
CA ARG A 147 7.52 -9.69 -28.21
C ARG A 147 7.67 -8.96 -29.55
N LYS A 148 6.66 -9.05 -30.41
CA LYS A 148 6.63 -8.31 -31.67
C LYS A 148 6.40 -6.80 -31.46
N SER A 149 5.55 -6.42 -30.50
CA SER A 149 5.18 -5.01 -30.30
C SER A 149 6.26 -4.21 -29.53
N ILE A 150 7.00 -4.85 -28.63
CA ILE A 150 8.00 -4.19 -27.77
C ILE A 150 9.36 -4.00 -28.48
N GLN A 151 9.42 -4.19 -29.80
CA GLN A 151 10.65 -3.97 -30.59
C GLN A 151 11.04 -2.48 -30.73
N GLN A 152 10.12 -1.57 -30.43
CA GLN A 152 10.34 -0.12 -30.43
C GLN A 152 10.29 0.45 -28.99
N THR A 153 10.62 1.73 -28.82
CA THR A 153 10.46 2.39 -27.51
C THR A 153 8.99 2.52 -27.14
N VAL A 154 8.48 1.58 -26.35
CA VAL A 154 7.09 1.55 -25.86
C VAL A 154 7.00 2.12 -24.45
N ASN A 155 6.06 3.03 -24.22
CA ASN A 155 5.78 3.60 -22.90
C ASN A 155 4.89 2.68 -22.05
N LEU A 156 3.90 2.02 -22.65
CA LEU A 156 2.92 1.20 -21.94
C LEU A 156 2.34 0.10 -22.83
N MET A 157 2.11 -1.08 -22.25
CA MET A 157 1.28 -2.15 -22.83
C MET A 157 -0.05 -2.27 -22.09
N VAL A 158 -1.17 -2.07 -22.78
CA VAL A 158 -2.50 -2.42 -22.28
C VAL A 158 -2.90 -3.77 -22.84
N ILE A 159 -3.37 -4.67 -21.98
CA ILE A 159 -3.76 -6.03 -22.36
C ILE A 159 -5.18 -6.29 -21.86
N VAL A 160 -6.09 -6.57 -22.78
CA VAL A 160 -7.49 -6.85 -22.48
C VAL A 160 -7.73 -8.35 -22.46
N PHE A 161 -8.10 -8.88 -21.30
CA PHE A 161 -8.39 -10.30 -21.11
C PHE A 161 -9.89 -10.59 -21.15
N PRO A 162 -10.32 -11.60 -21.94
CA PRO A 162 -11.71 -12.05 -21.90
C PRO A 162 -12.09 -12.71 -20.58
N THR A 163 -11.19 -13.49 -19.99
CA THR A 163 -11.44 -14.33 -18.81
C THR A 163 -10.33 -14.17 -17.76
N ASN A 164 -10.70 -14.32 -16.48
CA ASN A 164 -9.79 -14.12 -15.36
C ASN A 164 -8.91 -15.35 -15.16
N ARG A 165 -7.82 -15.45 -15.93
CA ARG A 165 -6.87 -16.56 -15.90
C ARG A 165 -5.55 -16.11 -15.29
N THR A 166 -5.23 -16.66 -14.12
CA THR A 166 -4.02 -16.29 -13.36
C THR A 166 -2.75 -16.67 -14.10
N ASP A 167 -2.68 -17.85 -14.71
CA ASP A 167 -1.54 -18.32 -15.51
C ASP A 167 -1.18 -17.39 -16.68
N ARG A 168 -2.20 -16.89 -17.39
CA ARG A 168 -2.04 -15.89 -18.45
C ARG A 168 -1.56 -14.55 -17.89
N TYR A 169 -2.16 -14.09 -16.79
CA TYR A 169 -1.73 -12.85 -16.12
C TYR A 169 -0.26 -12.94 -15.68
N SER A 170 0.13 -14.03 -15.02
CA SER A 170 1.50 -14.29 -14.58
C SER A 170 2.48 -14.28 -15.74
N THR A 171 2.15 -14.96 -16.84
CA THR A 171 3.04 -15.02 -18.02
C THR A 171 3.21 -13.63 -18.65
N VAL A 172 2.12 -12.88 -18.86
CA VAL A 172 2.19 -11.52 -19.41
C VAL A 172 3.02 -10.59 -18.51
N LYS A 173 2.82 -10.68 -17.19
CA LYS A 173 3.58 -9.88 -16.22
C LYS A 173 5.06 -10.25 -16.19
N ARG A 174 5.40 -11.54 -16.27
CA ARG A 174 6.80 -11.99 -16.37
C ARG A 174 7.47 -11.43 -17.63
N VAL A 175 6.80 -11.51 -18.77
CA VAL A 175 7.32 -10.92 -20.02
C VAL A 175 7.56 -9.42 -19.88
N CYS A 176 6.58 -8.66 -19.37
CA CYS A 176 6.66 -7.20 -19.30
C CYS A 176 7.54 -6.67 -18.16
N CYS A 177 7.82 -7.46 -17.12
CA CYS A 177 8.60 -6.99 -15.96
C CYS A 177 10.02 -7.55 -15.92
N VAL A 178 10.30 -8.67 -16.62
CA VAL A 178 11.59 -9.36 -16.57
C VAL A 178 12.22 -9.41 -17.95
N GLU A 179 11.54 -9.99 -18.95
CA GLU A 179 12.12 -10.23 -20.27
C GLU A 179 12.25 -8.95 -21.11
N MET A 180 11.20 -8.12 -21.12
CA MET A 180 11.11 -6.89 -21.89
C MET A 180 10.46 -5.81 -21.02
N PRO A 181 11.26 -5.04 -20.27
CA PRO A 181 10.77 -4.21 -19.19
C PRO A 181 9.96 -3.02 -19.68
N VAL A 182 8.64 -3.16 -19.68
CA VAL A 182 7.66 -2.14 -20.07
C VAL A 182 6.48 -2.17 -19.08
N PRO A 183 6.08 -1.02 -18.50
CA PRO A 183 4.89 -0.96 -17.66
C PRO A 183 3.67 -1.52 -18.39
N SER A 184 2.85 -2.32 -17.67
CA SER A 184 1.68 -2.98 -18.26
C SER A 184 0.40 -2.79 -17.45
N GLN A 185 -0.70 -2.57 -18.16
CA GLN A 185 -2.06 -2.46 -17.62
C GLN A 185 -2.93 -3.60 -18.14
N VAL A 186 -3.38 -4.47 -17.24
CA VAL A 186 -4.32 -5.54 -17.61
C VAL A 186 -5.75 -5.08 -17.31
N ILE A 187 -6.66 -5.30 -18.25
CA ILE A 187 -8.07 -4.94 -18.14
C ILE A 187 -8.91 -6.18 -18.45
N MET A 188 -9.88 -6.49 -17.61
CA MET A 188 -10.86 -7.54 -17.92
C MET A 188 -11.94 -6.98 -18.85
N SER A 189 -12.24 -7.64 -19.97
CA SER A 189 -13.21 -7.12 -20.95
C SER A 189 -14.58 -6.86 -20.33
N ARG A 190 -15.06 -7.79 -19.48
CA ARG A 190 -16.28 -7.62 -18.66
C ARG A 190 -16.33 -6.37 -17.76
N THR A 191 -15.20 -5.73 -17.51
CA THR A 191 -15.12 -4.50 -16.70
C THR A 191 -15.42 -3.29 -17.55
N ILE A 192 -14.88 -3.25 -18.78
CA ILE A 192 -15.10 -2.15 -19.74
C ILE A 192 -16.35 -2.34 -20.60
N SER A 193 -16.95 -3.53 -20.62
CA SER A 193 -18.27 -3.76 -21.25
C SER A 193 -19.44 -3.18 -20.45
N ARG A 194 -19.21 -2.59 -19.27
CA ARG A 194 -20.27 -2.02 -18.41
C ARG A 194 -20.52 -0.56 -18.78
N GLY A 195 -21.42 -0.33 -19.73
CA GLY A 195 -21.71 1.01 -20.25
C GLY A 195 -22.05 2.06 -19.18
N ASP A 196 -22.84 1.69 -18.17
CA ASP A 196 -23.26 2.56 -17.05
C ASP A 196 -22.07 3.08 -16.21
N ARG A 197 -20.99 2.29 -16.10
CA ARG A 197 -19.83 2.59 -15.25
C ARG A 197 -18.56 2.87 -16.03
N LEU A 198 -18.60 2.78 -17.35
CA LEU A 198 -17.42 2.87 -18.22
C LEU A 198 -16.59 4.11 -17.93
N LYS A 199 -17.23 5.29 -17.79
CA LYS A 199 -16.54 6.54 -17.45
C LYS A 199 -15.71 6.42 -16.16
N SER A 200 -16.35 6.04 -15.04
CA SER A 200 -15.69 5.91 -13.73
C SER A 200 -14.58 4.86 -13.70
N ILE A 201 -14.73 3.79 -14.49
CA ILE A 201 -13.73 2.72 -14.62
C ILE A 201 -12.53 3.25 -15.40
N THR A 202 -12.79 3.93 -16.51
CA THR A 202 -11.76 4.54 -17.36
C THR A 202 -10.99 5.63 -16.63
N GLU A 203 -11.65 6.46 -15.80
CA GLU A 203 -10.99 7.43 -14.91
C GLU A 203 -9.97 6.76 -13.99
N LYS A 204 -10.36 5.70 -13.29
CA LYS A 204 -9.44 4.95 -12.40
C LYS A 204 -8.29 4.31 -13.16
N ILE A 205 -8.55 3.76 -14.34
CA ILE A 205 -7.50 3.16 -15.20
C ILE A 205 -6.53 4.24 -15.68
N ALA A 206 -7.01 5.43 -16.09
CA ALA A 206 -6.16 6.54 -16.51
C ALA A 206 -5.24 7.02 -15.38
N LEU A 207 -5.78 7.16 -14.17
CA LEU A 207 -5.00 7.53 -12.98
C LEU A 207 -3.93 6.47 -12.64
N GLN A 208 -4.27 5.18 -12.73
CA GLN A 208 -3.33 4.09 -12.53
C GLN A 208 -2.23 4.07 -13.60
N ILE A 209 -2.57 4.29 -14.87
CA ILE A 209 -1.61 4.43 -15.97
C ILE A 209 -0.67 5.60 -15.73
N ASN A 210 -1.17 6.76 -15.29
CA ASN A 210 -0.35 7.91 -14.95
C ASN A 210 0.73 7.53 -13.92
N CYS A 211 0.36 6.82 -12.85
CA CYS A 211 1.29 6.36 -11.82
C CYS A 211 2.33 5.36 -12.35
N LYS A 212 1.92 4.42 -13.20
CA LYS A 212 2.82 3.42 -13.82
C LYS A 212 3.89 4.04 -14.70
N LEU A 213 3.61 5.20 -15.28
CA LEU A 213 4.54 5.97 -16.11
C LEU A 213 5.41 6.94 -15.29
N GLY A 214 5.35 6.87 -13.95
CA GLY A 214 6.11 7.75 -13.06
C GLY A 214 5.39 9.07 -12.72
N GLY A 215 4.11 9.19 -13.07
CA GLY A 215 3.29 10.34 -12.72
C GLY A 215 2.88 10.34 -11.25
N ALA A 216 2.40 11.50 -10.79
CA ALA A 216 1.98 11.74 -9.42
C ALA A 216 0.61 12.39 -9.43
N LEU A 217 -0.33 11.85 -8.65
CA LEU A 217 -1.70 12.33 -8.66
C LEU A 217 -1.90 13.51 -7.71
N TRP A 218 -1.50 13.33 -6.46
CA TRP A 218 -1.62 14.34 -5.40
C TRP A 218 -0.47 14.22 -4.41
N ALA A 219 -0.32 15.21 -3.54
CA ALA A 219 0.66 15.20 -2.47
C ALA A 219 0.07 15.88 -1.23
N LEU A 220 0.87 15.88 -0.17
CA LEU A 220 0.59 16.53 1.11
C LEU A 220 1.75 17.46 1.46
N ASN A 221 1.48 18.42 2.33
CA ASN A 221 2.56 19.14 2.98
C ASN A 221 3.19 18.26 4.09
N ILE A 222 4.43 17.84 3.86
CA ILE A 222 5.26 17.10 4.81
C ILE A 222 6.49 17.93 5.12
N PRO A 223 6.55 18.61 6.28
CA PRO A 223 7.61 19.56 6.62
C PRO A 223 8.86 18.82 7.13
N MET A 224 9.40 17.91 6.32
CA MET A 224 10.67 17.24 6.59
C MET A 224 11.58 17.42 5.37
N ASP A 225 12.67 18.16 5.59
CA ASP A 225 13.70 18.33 4.57
C ASP A 225 14.66 17.15 4.55
N ASN A 226 15.14 16.84 3.34
CA ASN A 226 16.12 15.80 3.06
C ASN A 226 15.87 14.46 3.78
N CYS A 227 14.60 14.01 3.76
CA CYS A 227 14.13 12.82 4.45
C CYS A 227 13.68 11.76 3.44
N MET A 228 14.23 10.55 3.57
CA MET A 228 13.81 9.37 2.81
C MET A 228 12.88 8.51 3.66
N ILE A 229 11.69 8.18 3.14
CA ILE A 229 10.71 7.33 3.83
C ILE A 229 10.61 6.01 3.08
N CYS A 230 10.79 4.93 3.81
CA CYS A 230 10.85 3.58 3.28
C CYS A 230 9.72 2.71 3.82
N GLY A 231 9.31 1.72 3.03
CA GLY A 231 8.37 0.68 3.38
C GLY A 231 8.95 -0.67 3.04
N ILE A 232 8.78 -1.63 3.95
CA ILE A 232 9.29 -2.99 3.82
C ILE A 232 8.13 -3.95 4.08
N ASP A 233 7.95 -4.90 3.16
CA ASP A 233 7.06 -6.04 3.35
C ASP A 233 7.76 -7.33 2.88
N VAL A 234 7.36 -8.46 3.45
CA VAL A 234 7.87 -9.78 3.08
C VAL A 234 6.69 -10.68 2.73
N TYR A 235 6.69 -11.21 1.51
CA TYR A 235 5.75 -12.22 1.09
C TYR A 235 6.32 -13.62 1.36
N HIS A 236 5.56 -14.44 2.09
CA HIS A 236 5.84 -15.86 2.26
C HIS A 236 4.88 -16.67 1.40
N ALA A 237 5.39 -17.61 0.61
CA ALA A 237 4.56 -18.56 -0.13
C ALA A 237 3.78 -19.43 0.86
N GLY A 238 2.46 -19.58 0.63
CA GLY A 238 1.61 -20.41 1.49
C GLY A 238 1.89 -21.90 1.31
N SER A 239 1.48 -22.71 2.30
CA SER A 239 1.58 -24.17 2.27
C SER A 239 0.98 -24.74 0.97
N GLY A 240 1.78 -25.44 0.16
CA GLY A 240 1.35 -26.07 -1.10
C GLY A 240 1.66 -25.31 -2.39
N GLN A 241 2.29 -24.12 -2.33
CA GLN A 241 2.79 -23.43 -3.53
C GLN A 241 4.18 -23.95 -3.94
N SER A 242 4.46 -23.96 -5.26
CA SER A 242 5.71 -24.48 -5.83
C SER A 242 6.97 -23.66 -5.46
N MET A 243 6.81 -22.41 -5.05
CA MET A 243 7.90 -21.54 -4.65
C MET A 243 8.27 -21.79 -3.17
N LYS A 244 9.47 -22.33 -2.92
CA LYS A 244 9.99 -22.60 -1.56
C LYS A 244 10.79 -21.43 -0.97
N GLY A 245 10.45 -20.18 -1.28
CA GLY A 245 11.20 -18.98 -0.87
C GLY A 245 10.31 -17.81 -0.44
N SER A 246 10.91 -16.83 0.25
CA SER A 246 10.25 -15.56 0.56
C SER A 246 10.68 -14.46 -0.41
N VAL A 247 9.84 -13.44 -0.56
CA VAL A 247 10.13 -12.27 -1.39
C VAL A 247 10.10 -11.04 -0.50
N ALA A 248 11.23 -10.38 -0.34
CA ALA A 248 11.35 -9.12 0.37
C ALA A 248 11.24 -7.96 -0.63
N GLY A 249 10.41 -6.96 -0.31
CA GLY A 249 10.23 -5.77 -1.13
C GLY A 249 10.50 -4.53 -0.32
N PHE A 250 11.25 -3.62 -0.92
CA PHE A 250 11.65 -2.36 -0.34
C PHE A 250 11.20 -1.23 -1.26
N VAL A 251 10.49 -0.24 -0.73
CA VAL A 251 10.03 0.93 -1.48
C VAL A 251 10.46 2.18 -0.73
N ALA A 252 11.11 3.13 -1.39
CA ALA A 252 11.67 4.34 -0.78
C ALA A 252 11.30 5.59 -1.56
N SER A 253 10.92 6.67 -0.86
CA SER A 253 10.65 7.96 -1.47
C SER A 253 11.93 8.62 -1.96
N LEU A 254 11.88 9.31 -3.10
CA LEU A 254 13.02 10.01 -3.68
C LEU A 254 12.94 11.53 -3.58
N ASP A 255 11.76 12.09 -3.30
CA ASP A 255 11.52 13.54 -3.29
C ASP A 255 10.75 13.99 -2.05
N LYS A 256 10.86 15.27 -1.70
CA LYS A 256 10.20 15.88 -0.52
C LYS A 256 8.68 15.73 -0.52
N ALA A 257 8.06 15.79 -1.71
CA ALA A 257 6.62 15.64 -1.85
C ALA A 257 6.15 14.16 -1.77
N LEU A 258 7.08 13.21 -1.65
CA LEU A 258 6.84 11.77 -1.63
C LEU A 258 6.03 11.28 -2.84
N THR A 259 6.35 11.82 -4.02
CA THR A 259 5.65 11.50 -5.26
C THR A 259 6.40 10.53 -6.15
N THR A 260 7.69 10.34 -5.90
CA THR A 260 8.59 9.49 -6.66
C THR A 260 9.13 8.41 -5.75
N TRP A 261 9.08 7.16 -6.22
CA TRP A 261 9.37 5.99 -5.41
C TRP A 261 10.38 5.09 -6.12
N HIS A 262 11.49 4.82 -5.45
CA HIS A 262 12.40 3.75 -5.81
C HIS A 262 11.92 2.44 -5.20
N ASN A 263 12.06 1.33 -5.91
CA ASN A 263 11.72 0.02 -5.41
C ASN A 263 12.78 -1.02 -5.77
N LYS A 264 12.96 -1.98 -4.86
CA LYS A 264 13.83 -3.13 -5.06
C LYS A 264 13.18 -4.36 -4.44
N VAL A 265 13.34 -5.48 -5.12
CA VAL A 265 12.87 -6.78 -4.68
C VAL A 265 14.05 -7.72 -4.60
N CYS A 266 14.09 -8.52 -3.54
CA CYS A 266 15.05 -9.60 -3.38
C CYS A 266 14.30 -10.90 -3.11
N ILE A 267 14.70 -11.98 -3.78
CA ILE A 267 14.07 -13.30 -3.64
C ILE A 267 14.99 -14.22 -2.85
N GLN A 268 14.51 -14.71 -1.71
CA GLN A 268 15.27 -15.55 -0.79
C GLN A 268 15.51 -16.95 -1.37
N GLY A 269 16.78 -17.29 -1.60
CA GLY A 269 17.23 -18.66 -1.82
C GLY A 269 17.23 -19.49 -0.52
N LYS A 270 17.34 -20.82 -0.63
CA LYS A 270 17.26 -21.77 0.50
C LYS A 270 18.23 -21.52 1.68
N HIS A 271 19.24 -20.67 1.54
CA HIS A 271 20.28 -20.40 2.55
C HIS A 271 20.58 -18.91 2.78
N GLN A 272 19.81 -17.99 2.18
CA GLN A 272 20.06 -16.56 2.33
C GLN A 272 19.17 -16.01 3.42
N GLU A 273 19.66 -15.18 4.33
CA GLU A 273 18.81 -14.59 5.38
C GLU A 273 18.08 -13.34 4.84
N ILE A 274 16.90 -13.04 5.41
CA ILE A 274 16.16 -11.79 5.11
C ILE A 274 17.05 -10.57 5.34
N VAL A 275 17.96 -10.67 6.32
CA VAL A 275 18.79 -9.58 6.79
C VAL A 275 19.74 -9.07 5.70
N ASP A 276 20.42 -9.96 4.98
CA ASP A 276 21.36 -9.59 3.90
C ASP A 276 20.67 -8.83 2.76
N MET A 277 19.38 -9.10 2.55
CA MET A 277 18.58 -8.45 1.52
C MET A 277 18.25 -7.00 1.88
N LEU A 278 18.02 -6.72 3.16
CA LEU A 278 17.67 -5.38 3.63
C LEU A 278 18.82 -4.41 3.42
N GLN A 279 20.06 -4.84 3.67
CA GLN A 279 21.25 -4.04 3.37
C GLN A 279 21.33 -3.69 1.88
N MET A 280 21.20 -4.68 1.01
CA MET A 280 21.26 -4.48 -0.45
C MET A 280 20.13 -3.60 -1.00
N CYS A 281 18.95 -3.66 -0.38
CA CYS A 281 17.81 -2.80 -0.69
C CYS A 281 18.05 -1.36 -0.24
N LEU A 282 18.50 -1.16 0.99
CA LEU A 282 18.75 0.17 1.55
C LEU A 282 19.88 0.89 0.81
N ILE A 283 20.99 0.21 0.50
CA ILE A 283 22.09 0.78 -0.30
C ILE A 283 21.58 1.22 -1.68
N SER A 284 20.74 0.41 -2.32
CA SER A 284 20.12 0.75 -3.61
C SER A 284 19.27 2.02 -3.51
N ALA A 285 18.40 2.09 -2.49
CA ALA A 285 17.54 3.25 -2.24
C ALA A 285 18.33 4.53 -1.96
N ILE A 286 19.37 4.47 -1.12
CA ILE A 286 20.24 5.63 -0.82
C ILE A 286 20.96 6.12 -2.07
N ARG A 287 21.47 5.21 -2.91
CA ARG A 287 22.12 5.57 -4.18
C ARG A 287 21.12 6.18 -5.17
N ALA A 288 19.90 5.66 -5.26
CA ALA A 288 18.83 6.24 -6.08
C ALA A 288 18.45 7.64 -5.58
N TYR A 289 18.35 7.82 -4.26
CA TYR A 289 18.10 9.12 -3.64
C TYR A 289 19.21 10.13 -3.96
N TYR A 290 20.48 9.73 -3.86
CA TYR A 290 21.62 10.58 -4.24
C TYR A 290 21.58 10.93 -5.73
N LYS A 291 21.28 9.96 -6.60
CA LYS A 291 21.18 10.20 -8.05
C LYS A 291 20.12 11.27 -8.36
N HIS A 292 18.99 11.22 -7.64
CA HIS A 292 17.86 12.14 -7.78
C HIS A 292 18.14 13.53 -7.19
N ASN A 293 18.68 13.60 -5.97
CA ASN A 293 18.80 14.85 -5.19
C ASN A 293 20.21 15.47 -5.20
N LYS A 294 21.22 14.76 -5.72
CA LYS A 294 22.66 15.10 -5.63
C LYS A 294 23.17 15.27 -4.19
N ARG A 295 22.45 14.69 -3.23
CA ARG A 295 22.78 14.68 -1.81
C ARG A 295 22.18 13.41 -1.19
N TYR A 296 22.87 12.84 -0.20
CA TYR A 296 22.34 11.72 0.58
C TYR A 296 21.26 12.21 1.57
N PRO A 297 20.26 11.38 1.91
CA PRO A 297 19.24 11.78 2.88
C PRO A 297 19.87 11.94 4.28
N ASP A 298 19.54 13.02 4.99
CA ASP A 298 20.02 13.20 6.37
C ASP A 298 19.19 12.36 7.36
N ARG A 299 17.97 11.99 6.95
CA ARG A 299 17.01 11.22 7.74
C ARG A 299 16.40 10.08 6.93
N ILE A 300 16.34 8.90 7.52
CA ILE A 300 15.72 7.71 6.96
C ILE A 300 14.69 7.17 7.96
N ILE A 301 13.42 7.12 7.54
CA ILE A 301 12.32 6.58 8.34
C ILE A 301 11.80 5.33 7.65
N ILE A 302 11.80 4.19 8.34
CA ILE A 302 11.43 2.89 7.76
C ILE A 302 10.19 2.37 8.46
N TYR A 303 9.17 2.05 7.66
CA TYR A 303 7.99 1.31 8.13
C TYR A 303 8.08 -0.16 7.71
N ARG A 304 8.07 -1.07 8.69
CA ARG A 304 8.24 -2.51 8.51
C ARG A 304 6.93 -3.24 8.79
N ASP A 305 6.25 -3.73 7.74
CA ASP A 305 5.03 -4.57 7.87
C ASP A 305 5.42 -6.05 7.97
N GLY A 306 4.52 -6.89 8.50
CA GLY A 306 4.69 -8.34 8.50
C GLY A 306 5.49 -8.93 9.66
N VAL A 307 5.63 -8.20 10.77
CA VAL A 307 6.37 -8.64 11.98
C VAL A 307 5.42 -8.78 13.17
N GLY A 308 5.39 -9.97 13.77
CA GLY A 308 4.65 -10.24 15.01
C GLY A 308 5.43 -9.89 16.28
N ASP A 309 4.76 -9.87 17.44
CA ASP A 309 5.40 -9.54 18.73
C ASP A 309 6.61 -10.44 19.05
N GLY A 310 6.53 -11.74 18.75
CA GLY A 310 7.63 -12.68 18.97
C GLY A 310 8.86 -12.50 18.07
N GLN A 311 8.79 -11.60 17.08
CA GLN A 311 9.89 -11.32 16.15
C GLN A 311 10.51 -9.93 16.35
N LEU A 312 9.98 -9.11 17.27
CA LEU A 312 10.47 -7.75 17.50
C LEU A 312 11.95 -7.74 17.89
N GLU A 313 12.35 -8.65 18.78
CA GLU A 313 13.74 -8.77 19.21
C GLU A 313 14.68 -9.14 18.06
N VAL A 314 14.22 -9.99 17.13
CA VAL A 314 14.98 -10.35 15.93
C VAL A 314 15.18 -9.14 15.02
N VAL A 315 14.13 -8.33 14.82
CA VAL A 315 14.24 -7.09 14.04
C VAL A 315 15.25 -6.13 14.68
N LEU A 316 15.17 -5.93 16.00
CA LEU A 316 16.08 -5.05 16.73
C LEU A 316 17.54 -5.52 16.67
N LYS A 317 17.79 -6.81 16.94
CA LYS A 317 19.16 -7.35 17.02
C LYS A 317 19.82 -7.57 15.66
N TYR A 318 19.05 -7.94 14.64
CA TYR A 318 19.59 -8.36 13.34
C TYR A 318 19.27 -7.38 12.21
N GLU A 319 17.99 -7.07 11.96
CA GLU A 319 17.59 -6.19 10.84
C GLU A 319 18.18 -4.78 11.02
N ILE A 320 17.99 -4.17 12.19
CA ILE A 320 18.43 -2.78 12.45
C ILE A 320 19.95 -2.66 12.43
N LYS A 321 20.67 -3.63 13.00
CA LYS A 321 22.13 -3.65 12.96
C LYS A 321 22.66 -3.63 11.53
N GLN A 322 22.06 -4.40 10.62
CA GLN A 322 22.48 -4.40 9.21
C GLN A 322 22.10 -3.11 8.46
N LEU A 323 20.95 -2.50 8.77
CA LEU A 323 20.59 -1.19 8.23
C LEU A 323 21.65 -0.14 8.61
N LEU A 324 22.14 -0.16 9.85
CA LEU A 324 23.21 0.74 10.31
C LEU A 324 24.54 0.47 9.59
N VAL A 325 24.92 -0.80 9.39
CA VAL A 325 26.13 -1.17 8.64
C VAL A 325 26.06 -0.66 7.19
N SER A 326 24.86 -0.66 6.59
CA SER A 326 24.64 -0.20 5.21
C SER A 326 25.12 1.24 4.97
N PHE A 327 25.04 2.10 5.99
CA PHE A 327 25.44 3.51 5.85
C PHE A 327 26.93 3.65 5.60
N LYS A 328 27.76 2.92 6.35
CA LYS A 328 29.22 2.89 6.16
C LYS A 328 29.63 2.30 4.81
N THR A 329 28.84 1.35 4.29
CA THR A 329 29.05 0.79 2.94
C THR A 329 28.74 1.79 1.83
N VAL A 330 27.83 2.74 2.05
CA VAL A 330 27.55 3.80 1.08
C VAL A 330 28.70 4.80 1.04
N GLN A 331 29.13 5.29 2.20
CA GLN A 331 30.26 6.19 2.37
C GLN A 331 30.73 6.12 3.83
N GLU A 332 32.05 6.12 4.05
CA GLU A 332 32.66 5.87 5.36
C GLU A 332 32.14 6.79 6.48
N ASN A 333 31.95 8.08 6.18
CA ASN A 333 31.49 9.11 7.13
C ASN A 333 29.99 9.42 7.03
N TYR A 334 29.19 8.57 6.39
CA TYR A 334 27.76 8.80 6.23
C TYR A 334 26.98 8.23 7.41
N GLU A 335 26.40 9.12 8.24
CA GLU A 335 25.67 8.77 9.46
C GLU A 335 24.32 9.49 9.52
N PRO A 336 23.32 9.06 8.72
CA PRO A 336 21.99 9.62 8.76
C PRO A 336 21.26 9.22 10.04
N THR A 337 20.22 9.97 10.41
CA THR A 337 19.32 9.54 11.48
C THR A 337 18.40 8.43 10.97
N LEU A 338 18.31 7.34 11.70
CA LEU A 338 17.42 6.22 11.41
C LEU A 338 16.30 6.15 12.46
N THR A 339 15.06 5.97 11.98
CA THR A 339 13.89 5.61 12.79
C THR A 339 13.20 4.42 12.13
N VAL A 340 12.94 3.35 12.89
CA VAL A 340 12.28 2.12 12.40
C VAL A 340 11.00 1.88 13.17
N ILE A 341 9.89 1.73 12.42
CA ILE A 341 8.55 1.61 12.95
C ILE A 341 7.93 0.32 12.42
N VAL A 342 7.64 -0.63 13.32
CA VAL A 342 6.95 -1.87 12.97
C VAL A 342 5.45 -1.60 12.86
N VAL A 343 4.83 -2.09 11.78
CA VAL A 343 3.41 -1.91 11.46
C VAL A 343 2.67 -3.23 11.66
N GLN A 344 1.75 -3.28 12.62
CA GLN A 344 0.93 -4.45 12.91
C GLN A 344 -0.54 -4.19 12.58
N LYS A 345 -0.98 -4.72 11.42
CA LYS A 345 -2.35 -4.56 10.90
C LYS A 345 -3.30 -5.71 11.24
N ARG A 346 -2.80 -6.83 11.74
CA ARG A 346 -3.58 -8.03 12.14
C ARG A 346 -3.52 -8.18 13.65
N ILE A 347 -4.33 -7.39 14.35
CA ILE A 347 -4.36 -7.32 15.81
C ILE A 347 -5.76 -7.61 16.35
N ASN A 348 -5.84 -8.06 17.61
CA ASN A 348 -7.09 -8.36 18.29
C ASN A 348 -7.77 -7.09 18.85
N THR A 349 -6.98 -6.07 19.20
CA THR A 349 -7.47 -4.79 19.72
C THR A 349 -8.53 -4.17 18.82
N ARG A 350 -9.63 -3.72 19.42
CA ARG A 350 -10.69 -2.95 18.77
C ARG A 350 -10.89 -1.67 19.56
N ILE A 351 -11.11 -0.57 18.86
CA ILE A 351 -11.34 0.74 19.44
C ILE A 351 -12.71 1.19 18.96
N PHE A 352 -13.49 1.72 19.89
CA PHE A 352 -14.84 2.21 19.67
C PHE A 352 -14.92 3.66 20.11
N GLU A 353 -15.75 4.44 19.42
CA GLU A 353 -16.12 5.78 19.86
C GLU A 353 -17.46 5.69 20.59
N ARG A 354 -17.56 6.32 21.76
CA ARG A 354 -18.81 6.44 22.51
C ARG A 354 -19.80 7.33 21.76
N SER A 355 -21.06 6.93 21.75
CA SER A 355 -22.16 7.66 21.10
C SER A 355 -23.43 7.54 21.94
N ASP A 356 -24.43 8.39 21.67
CA ASP A 356 -25.69 8.40 22.41
C ASP A 356 -26.44 7.05 22.37
N THR A 357 -26.27 6.31 21.27
CA THR A 357 -26.93 5.01 21.03
C THR A 357 -26.00 3.80 21.27
N GLY A 358 -24.91 3.99 22.03
CA GLY A 358 -23.95 2.94 22.34
C GLY A 358 -22.56 3.25 21.79
N VAL A 359 -22.04 2.39 20.91
CA VAL A 359 -20.71 2.57 20.31
C VAL A 359 -20.77 2.64 18.78
N ARG A 360 -19.88 3.45 18.21
CA ARG A 360 -19.67 3.54 16.76
C ARG A 360 -18.20 3.34 16.40
N ASN A 361 -17.91 3.24 15.11
CA ASN A 361 -16.53 3.21 14.64
C ASN A 361 -15.89 4.58 14.88
N PRO A 362 -14.68 4.65 15.46
CA PRO A 362 -13.95 5.91 15.58
C PRO A 362 -13.62 6.50 14.20
N PRO A 363 -13.57 7.84 14.08
CA PRO A 363 -13.27 8.49 12.82
C PRO A 363 -11.81 8.26 12.39
N PRO A 364 -11.52 8.30 11.07
CA PRO A 364 -10.16 8.39 10.55
C PRO A 364 -9.36 9.49 11.25
N GLY A 365 -8.12 9.20 11.63
CA GLY A 365 -7.27 10.11 12.39
C GLY A 365 -7.29 9.85 13.90
N THR A 366 -8.10 8.90 14.39
CA THR A 366 -8.10 8.53 15.82
C THR A 366 -6.78 7.88 16.21
N ILE A 367 -6.10 8.46 17.20
CA ILE A 367 -4.85 8.01 17.82
C ILE A 367 -5.09 7.62 19.27
N VAL A 368 -4.49 6.51 19.66
CA VAL A 368 -4.42 6.06 21.06
C VAL A 368 -2.98 5.66 21.37
N ASP A 369 -2.34 6.40 22.26
CA ASP A 369 -0.94 6.25 22.66
C ASP A 369 -0.77 6.10 24.19
N SER A 370 -1.86 5.84 24.89
CA SER A 370 -1.91 5.61 26.34
C SER A 370 -2.96 4.54 26.68
N TYR A 371 -2.98 4.09 27.93
CA TYR A 371 -3.89 3.10 28.52
C TYR A 371 -3.79 1.68 27.97
N ILE A 372 -3.92 1.49 26.66
CA ILE A 372 -3.91 0.18 25.98
C ILE A 372 -2.58 -0.14 25.29
N THR A 373 -1.60 0.76 25.42
CA THR A 373 -0.22 0.62 24.94
C THR A 373 0.64 -0.15 25.92
N LYS A 374 1.80 -0.64 25.48
CA LYS A 374 2.73 -1.34 26.37
C LYS A 374 3.59 -0.34 27.12
N SER A 375 3.84 -0.58 28.41
CA SER A 375 4.60 0.36 29.27
C SER A 375 6.10 0.40 28.95
N ASP A 376 6.65 -0.67 28.40
CA ASP A 376 8.07 -0.89 28.14
C ASP A 376 8.48 -0.57 26.69
N ILE A 377 7.52 -0.26 25.83
CA ILE A 377 7.74 -0.07 24.39
C ILE A 377 7.01 1.19 23.94
N TYR A 378 7.66 2.01 23.11
CA TYR A 378 6.95 3.10 22.45
C TYR A 378 6.06 2.55 21.32
N ASP A 379 4.78 2.36 21.62
CA ASP A 379 3.75 2.02 20.63
C ASP A 379 2.54 2.95 20.66
N PHE A 380 1.76 2.93 19.57
CA PHE A 380 0.50 3.65 19.45
C PHE A 380 -0.42 2.96 18.44
N PHE A 381 -1.71 3.21 18.56
CA PHE A 381 -2.74 2.75 17.63
C PHE A 381 -3.23 3.93 16.80
N LEU A 382 -3.42 3.70 15.49
CA LEU A 382 -4.03 4.66 14.58
C LEU A 382 -5.16 3.99 13.81
N VAL A 383 -6.33 4.63 13.81
CA VAL A 383 -7.43 4.35 12.90
C VAL A 383 -7.30 5.30 11.72
N SER A 384 -6.68 4.86 10.63
CA SER A 384 -6.47 5.70 9.46
C SER A 384 -7.58 5.60 8.42
N GLN A 385 -8.20 4.42 8.26
CA GLN A 385 -9.20 4.16 7.22
C GLN A 385 -10.63 4.34 7.73
N ASN A 386 -11.52 4.78 6.83
CA ASN A 386 -12.96 4.67 7.06
C ASN A 386 -13.50 3.36 6.47
N ILE A 387 -14.38 2.68 7.20
CA ILE A 387 -15.05 1.46 6.73
C ILE A 387 -16.56 1.68 6.65
N ARG A 388 -17.19 1.15 5.60
CA ARG A 388 -18.65 1.27 5.40
C ARG A 388 -19.46 0.25 6.19
N GLN A 389 -18.86 -0.90 6.47
CA GLN A 389 -19.52 -2.04 7.09
C GLN A 389 -18.55 -2.75 8.04
N GLY A 390 -19.07 -3.24 9.16
CA GLY A 390 -18.31 -3.94 10.18
C GLY A 390 -17.67 -3.03 11.23
N THR A 391 -16.77 -3.61 12.02
CA THR A 391 -15.99 -2.91 13.04
C THR A 391 -14.58 -2.60 12.53
N VAL A 392 -14.11 -1.38 12.77
CA VAL A 392 -12.78 -0.97 12.34
C VAL A 392 -11.73 -1.66 13.20
N SER A 393 -10.68 -2.13 12.54
CA SER A 393 -9.50 -2.65 13.22
C SER A 393 -8.42 -1.57 13.10
N PRO A 394 -7.95 -1.00 14.23
CA PRO A 394 -6.83 -0.07 14.20
C PRO A 394 -5.57 -0.76 13.69
N THR A 395 -4.57 0.03 13.35
CA THR A 395 -3.21 -0.44 13.09
C THR A 395 -2.34 -0.03 14.27
N ARG A 396 -1.57 -0.97 14.82
CA ARG A 396 -0.60 -0.72 15.88
C ARG A 396 0.75 -0.42 15.25
N TYR A 397 1.42 0.61 15.75
CA TYR A 397 2.73 1.05 15.31
C TYR A 397 3.68 1.00 16.50
N ILE A 398 4.83 0.35 16.33
CA ILE A 398 5.83 0.17 17.38
C ILE A 398 7.12 0.83 16.91
N VAL A 399 7.56 1.87 17.60
CA VAL A 399 8.85 2.53 17.31
C VAL A 399 9.94 1.70 17.96
N ILE A 400 10.52 0.79 17.18
CA ILE A 400 11.46 -0.21 17.69
C ILE A 400 12.90 0.33 17.76
N TYR A 401 13.20 1.36 16.98
CA TYR A 401 14.50 2.04 17.02
C TYR A 401 14.35 3.49 16.58
N ASP A 402 14.98 4.40 17.31
CA ASP A 402 15.04 5.80 16.94
C ASP A 402 16.35 6.44 17.41
N SER A 403 17.19 6.83 16.46
CA SER A 403 18.52 7.39 16.72
C SER A 403 18.51 8.80 17.33
N LYS A 404 17.42 9.57 17.21
CA LYS A 404 17.35 10.96 17.69
C LYS A 404 16.09 11.31 18.49
N ASN A 405 15.38 10.33 19.03
CA ASN A 405 14.20 10.53 19.88
C ASN A 405 13.22 11.58 19.30
N MET A 406 12.77 11.36 18.08
CA MET A 406 11.71 12.14 17.45
C MET A 406 10.50 12.23 18.38
N LYS A 407 9.92 13.43 18.47
CA LYS A 407 8.73 13.65 19.30
C LYS A 407 7.60 12.70 18.85
N PRO A 408 6.89 12.05 19.79
CA PRO A 408 5.84 11.10 19.45
C PRO A 408 4.78 11.65 18.50
N GLU A 409 4.37 12.91 18.72
CA GLU A 409 3.39 13.59 17.87
C GLU A 409 3.86 13.70 16.40
N HIS A 410 5.14 13.93 16.17
CA HIS A 410 5.68 14.03 14.81
C HIS A 410 5.62 12.69 14.08
N ILE A 411 5.93 11.59 14.78
CA ILE A 411 5.83 10.24 14.22
C ILE A 411 4.36 9.93 13.91
N GLN A 412 3.46 10.13 14.87
CA GLN A 412 2.02 9.86 14.72
C GLN A 412 1.40 10.65 13.55
N ARG A 413 1.69 11.96 13.45
CA ARG A 413 1.21 12.83 12.36
C ARG A 413 1.80 12.43 11.02
N LEU A 414 3.10 12.11 10.97
CA LEU A 414 3.72 11.61 9.74
C LEU A 414 3.07 10.30 9.29
N THR A 415 2.89 9.34 10.20
CA THR A 415 2.23 8.06 9.92
C THR A 415 0.84 8.29 9.33
N TYR A 416 0.05 9.19 9.92
CA TYR A 416 -1.29 9.50 9.39
C TYR A 416 -1.23 10.15 7.99
N LYS A 417 -0.33 11.13 7.77
CA LYS A 417 -0.12 11.73 6.44
C LYS A 417 0.23 10.68 5.39
N LEU A 418 1.14 9.75 5.70
CA LEU A 418 1.53 8.69 4.77
C LEU A 418 0.36 7.76 4.37
N CYS A 419 -0.67 7.61 5.20
CA CYS A 419 -1.86 6.85 4.87
C CYS A 419 -2.73 7.51 3.77
N HIS A 420 -2.44 8.75 3.36
CA HIS A 420 -3.16 9.45 2.30
C HIS A 420 -2.45 9.35 0.94
N LEU A 421 -1.23 8.82 0.88
CA LEU A 421 -0.38 8.90 -0.32
C LEU A 421 -0.41 7.66 -1.22
N TYR A 422 -1.42 6.79 -1.06
CA TYR A 422 -1.55 5.60 -1.90
C TYR A 422 -2.43 5.85 -3.12
N TYR A 423 -1.80 6.05 -4.28
CA TYR A 423 -2.50 6.53 -5.49
C TYR A 423 -3.59 5.63 -6.08
N ASN A 424 -3.61 4.33 -5.78
CA ASN A 424 -4.68 3.44 -6.23
C ASN A 424 -5.99 3.59 -5.41
N TRP A 425 -5.99 4.43 -4.37
CA TRP A 425 -7.16 4.67 -3.54
C TRP A 425 -7.28 6.17 -3.21
N SER A 426 -8.36 6.81 -3.66
CA SER A 426 -8.66 8.23 -3.44
C SER A 426 -9.29 8.48 -2.06
N GLY A 427 -8.59 8.01 -1.04
CA GLY A 427 -8.98 8.04 0.36
C GLY A 427 -7.82 7.60 1.25
N THR A 428 -8.02 7.59 2.56
CA THR A 428 -7.02 7.04 3.47
C THR A 428 -7.02 5.51 3.43
N ILE A 429 -5.84 4.91 3.59
CA ILE A 429 -5.64 3.45 3.69
C ILE A 429 -5.19 3.03 5.08
N LYS A 430 -5.30 1.73 5.41
CA LYS A 430 -5.03 1.17 6.74
C LYS A 430 -3.58 1.32 7.24
N ILE A 431 -2.63 1.33 6.32
CA ILE A 431 -1.19 1.37 6.60
C ILE A 431 -0.54 2.47 5.76
N PRO A 432 0.67 2.95 6.09
CA PRO A 432 1.36 3.97 5.30
C PRO A 432 1.53 3.55 3.84
N ALA A 433 1.41 4.51 2.92
CA ALA A 433 1.63 4.29 1.49
C ALA A 433 2.90 3.49 1.15
N PRO A 434 4.10 3.78 1.71
CA PRO A 434 5.30 2.98 1.42
C PRO A 434 5.14 1.49 1.76
N CYS A 435 4.49 1.13 2.88
CA CYS A 435 4.19 -0.27 3.21
C CYS A 435 3.19 -0.88 2.24
N GLN A 436 2.14 -0.14 1.86
CA GLN A 436 1.15 -0.63 0.91
C GLN A 436 1.74 -0.83 -0.48
N TYR A 437 2.67 0.03 -0.89
CA TYR A 437 3.43 -0.12 -2.13
C TYR A 437 4.34 -1.35 -2.07
N ALA A 438 5.12 -1.53 -0.99
CA ALA A 438 5.94 -2.72 -0.78
C ALA A 438 5.09 -4.00 -0.80
N HIS A 439 3.94 -4.00 -0.13
CA HIS A 439 3.00 -5.12 -0.13
C HIS A 439 2.49 -5.48 -1.54
N LYS A 440 2.12 -4.48 -2.34
CA LYS A 440 1.69 -4.70 -3.73
C LYS A 440 2.80 -5.25 -4.60
N LEU A 441 4.01 -4.73 -4.43
CA LEU A 441 5.20 -5.18 -5.13
C LEU A 441 5.53 -6.65 -4.82
N VAL A 442 5.67 -7.02 -3.55
CA VAL A 442 5.99 -8.41 -3.17
C VAL A 442 4.88 -9.38 -3.50
N SER A 443 3.61 -8.96 -3.41
CA SER A 443 2.48 -9.80 -3.82
C SER A 443 2.49 -10.07 -5.32
N LEU A 444 2.76 -9.04 -6.14
CA LEU A 444 2.89 -9.22 -7.59
C LEU A 444 4.04 -10.17 -7.92
N VAL A 445 5.21 -9.97 -7.30
CA VAL A 445 6.39 -10.79 -7.56
C VAL A 445 6.19 -12.22 -7.06
N GLY A 446 5.85 -12.41 -5.79
CA GLY A 446 5.71 -13.74 -5.19
C GLY A 446 4.59 -14.59 -5.80
N GLN A 447 3.46 -13.98 -6.19
CA GLN A 447 2.33 -14.73 -6.75
C GLN A 447 2.43 -14.95 -8.26
N ASN A 448 3.01 -13.99 -9.01
CA ASN A 448 2.86 -13.97 -10.48
C ASN A 448 4.18 -13.95 -11.26
N ILE A 449 5.18 -13.17 -10.84
CA ILE A 449 6.42 -13.01 -11.62
C ILE A 449 7.46 -14.08 -11.25
N GLN A 450 7.62 -14.34 -9.95
CA GLN A 450 8.54 -15.32 -9.33
C GLN A 450 10.02 -15.15 -9.72
N LEU A 451 10.38 -13.97 -10.23
CA LEU A 451 11.72 -13.55 -10.63
C LEU A 451 11.90 -12.08 -10.24
N GLU A 452 13.14 -11.65 -10.06
CA GLU A 452 13.43 -10.24 -9.80
C GLU A 452 13.06 -9.40 -11.02
N PRO A 453 12.20 -8.37 -10.86
CA PRO A 453 11.87 -7.44 -11.94
C PRO A 453 13.09 -6.65 -12.39
N HIS A 454 13.10 -6.26 -13.65
CA HIS A 454 14.22 -5.54 -14.25
C HIS A 454 14.42 -4.16 -13.60
N GLN A 455 15.68 -3.80 -13.35
CA GLN A 455 16.06 -2.56 -12.65
C GLN A 455 15.57 -1.26 -13.31
N SER A 456 15.29 -1.25 -14.62
CA SER A 456 14.77 -0.06 -15.31
C SER A 456 13.37 0.35 -14.83
N LEU A 457 12.64 -0.55 -14.17
CA LEU A 457 11.33 -0.28 -13.60
C LEU A 457 11.40 0.22 -12.14
N ALA A 458 12.59 0.25 -11.54
CA ALA A 458 12.81 0.52 -10.12
C ALA A 458 12.31 1.90 -9.67
N ASP A 459 12.27 2.91 -10.55
CA ASP A 459 11.83 4.27 -10.19
C ASP A 459 10.36 4.55 -10.58
N THR A 460 9.58 3.51 -10.85
CA THR A 460 8.17 3.61 -11.25
C THR A 460 7.26 2.71 -10.43
N LEU A 461 5.99 3.08 -10.32
CA LEU A 461 4.96 2.28 -9.65
C LEU A 461 4.34 1.24 -10.60
N TYR A 462 5.17 0.52 -11.38
CA TYR A 462 4.74 -0.44 -12.41
C TYR A 462 3.87 -1.60 -11.88
N TYR A 463 4.01 -1.90 -10.59
CA TYR A 463 3.35 -2.98 -9.87
C TYR A 463 1.92 -2.65 -9.40
N LEU A 464 1.44 -1.43 -9.67
CA LEU A 464 0.09 -1.01 -9.29
C LEU A 464 -1.06 -1.69 -10.02
#